data_AF-A0A7V0U0L3-F1
#
_entry.id   AF-A0A7V0U0L3-F1
#
_cell.length_a   1.000
_cell.length_b   1.000
_cell.length_c   1.000
_cell.angle_alpha   90.00
_cell.angle_beta   90.00
_cell.angle_gamma   90.00
#
_symmetry.space_group_name_H-M   'P 1'
#
loop_
_entity.id
_entity.type
_entity.pdbx_description
1 polymer ?
#
loop_
_entity_poly.entity_id
_entity_poly.type
_entity_poly.pdbx_seq_one_letter_code
_entity_poly.pdbx_strand_id
1 'polypeptide(L)' 'MHELSLVQSLLQLIDEQAAKHGFSRVNEIYLSCGRLSSIEPESLKFAFKTLSDGTPCAQAKLQLTILPLKV' A
#
# COMPACT_ATOMS: atom_id res chain seq x y z
N MET A 1 8.60 1.00 -12.15
CA MET A 1 9.29 -0.06 -11.38
C MET A 1 9.38 0.30 -9.90
N HIS A 2 9.55 1.58 -9.52
CA HIS A 2 9.67 2.01 -8.12
C HIS A 2 8.38 1.80 -7.30
N GLU A 3 7.21 1.84 -7.95
CA GLU A 3 5.89 1.68 -7.34
C GLU A 3 5.61 0.22 -7.00
N LEU A 4 6.02 -0.71 -7.88
CA LEU A 4 5.85 -2.15 -7.70
C LEU A 4 6.62 -2.64 -6.48
N SER A 5 7.89 -2.26 -6.35
CA SER A 5 8.69 -2.60 -5.17
C SER A 5 8.14 -1.96 -3.90
N LEU A 6 7.58 -0.75 -3.97
CA LEU A 6 6.96 -0.10 -2.81
C LEU A 6 5.70 -0.84 -2.34
N VAL A 7 4.83 -1.22 -3.26
CA VAL A 7 3.63 -2.04 -2.97
C VAL A 7 4.02 -3.43 -2.48
N GLN A 8 5.04 -4.05 -3.06
CA GLN A 8 5.49 -5.38 -2.67
C GLN A 8 6.01 -5.40 -1.22
N SER A 9 6.86 -4.42 -0.86
CA SER A 9 7.30 -4.24 0.53
C SER A 9 6.13 -3.96 1.48
N LEU A 10 5.13 -3.19 1.03
CA LEU A 10 3.94 -2.88 1.82
C LEU A 10 3.09 -4.14 2.07
N LEU A 11 2.86 -4.97 1.06
CA LEU A 11 2.12 -6.23 1.21
C LEU A 11 2.86 -7.21 2.09
N GLN A 12 4.18 -7.30 1.98
CA GLN A 12 5.01 -8.15 2.84
C GLN A 12 4.89 -7.72 4.32
N LEU A 13 4.95 -6.41 4.59
CA LEU A 13 4.71 -5.87 5.92
C LEU A 13 3.32 -6.24 6.44
N ILE A 14 2.28 -6.12 5.61
CA ILE A 14 0.91 -6.47 6.02
C ILE A 14 0.80 -7.96 6.31
N ASP A 15 1.43 -8.83 5.51
CA ASP A 15 1.41 -10.27 5.70
C ASP A 15 2.11 -10.67 7.01
N GLU A 16 3.24 -10.04 7.33
CA GLU A 16 3.90 -10.20 8.63
C GLU A 16 3.00 -9.77 9.79
N GLN A 17 2.27 -8.65 9.64
CA GLN A 17 1.32 -8.22 10.66
C GLN A 17 0.10 -9.15 10.74
N ALA A 18 -0.37 -9.69 9.62
CA ALA A 18 -1.47 -10.64 9.54
C ALA A 18 -1.11 -11.92 10.29
N ALA A 19 0.10 -12.43 10.09
CA ALA A 19 0.63 -13.57 10.82
C ALA A 19 0.79 -13.29 12.33
N LYS A 20 1.25 -12.09 12.71
CA LYS A 20 1.44 -11.71 14.13
C LYS A 20 0.13 -11.48 14.89
N HIS A 21 -0.85 -10.84 14.24
CA HIS A 21 -2.11 -10.43 14.87
C HIS A 21 -3.27 -11.38 14.56
N GLY A 22 -3.10 -12.32 13.63
CA GLY A 22 -4.09 -13.32 13.26
C GLY A 22 -5.28 -12.76 12.46
N PHE A 23 -5.11 -11.67 11.73
CA PHE A 23 -6.18 -11.14 10.87
C PHE A 23 -6.07 -11.69 9.45
N SER A 24 -7.21 -11.99 8.84
CA SER A 24 -7.31 -12.54 7.48
C SER A 24 -7.77 -11.51 6.45
N ARG A 25 -8.11 -10.29 6.89
CA ARG A 25 -8.67 -9.24 6.03
C ARG A 25 -8.24 -7.85 6.48
N VAL A 26 -7.84 -7.03 5.51
CA VAL A 26 -7.62 -5.59 5.68
C VAL A 26 -8.79 -4.84 5.05
N ASN A 27 -9.35 -3.88 5.77
CA ASN A 27 -10.47 -3.05 5.28
C ASN A 27 -9.97 -1.79 4.57
N GLU A 28 -9.05 -1.06 5.20
CA GLU A 28 -8.53 0.21 4.68
C GLU A 28 -7.04 0.34 4.96
N ILE A 29 -6.31 0.91 4.01
CA ILE A 29 -4.88 1.19 4.09
C ILE A 29 -4.70 2.67 3.82
N TYR A 30 -4.09 3.37 4.76
CA TYR A 30 -3.78 4.79 4.63
C TYR A 30 -2.28 4.94 4.34
N LEU A 31 -1.96 5.32 3.11
CA LEU A 31 -0.60 5.58 2.68
C LEU A 31 -0.38 7.09 2.59
N SER A 32 0.60 7.58 3.33
CA SER A 32 1.06 8.97 3.23
C SER A 32 2.37 9.03 2.45
N CYS A 33 2.40 9.85 1.40
CA CYS A 33 3.58 10.02 0.56
C CYS A 33 4.03 11.47 0.57
N GLY A 34 5.33 11.72 0.71
CA GLY A 34 5.87 13.07 0.62
C GLY A 34 5.77 13.61 -0.81
N ARG A 35 5.55 14.93 -0.96
CA ARG A 35 5.51 15.58 -2.29
C ARG A 35 6.78 15.33 -3.14
N LEU A 36 7.94 15.08 -2.52
CA LEU A 36 9.19 14.78 -3.23
C LEU A 36 9.29 13.34 -3.74
N SER A 37 8.38 12.46 -3.36
CA SER A 37 8.41 11.05 -3.77
C SER A 37 8.03 10.86 -5.24
N SER A 38 7.46 11.87 -5.91
CA SER A 38 7.00 11.81 -7.31
C SER A 38 6.15 10.57 -7.63
N ILE A 39 5.39 10.09 -6.63
CA ILE A 39 4.54 8.91 -6.76
C ILE A 39 3.33 9.26 -7.60
N GLU A 40 3.07 8.45 -8.61
CA GLU A 40 1.85 8.50 -9.39
C GLU A 40 0.77 7.63 -8.72
N PRO A 41 -0.32 8.23 -8.20
CA PRO A 41 -1.33 7.50 -7.44
C PRO A 41 -2.00 6.37 -8.23
N GLU A 42 -2.24 6.58 -9.53
CA GLU A 42 -2.91 5.59 -10.37
C GLU A 42 -2.02 4.37 -10.62
N SER A 43 -0.74 4.58 -10.89
CA SER A 43 0.25 3.48 -11.01
C SER A 43 0.37 2.69 -9.70
N LEU A 44 0.35 3.37 -8.55
CA LEU A 44 0.39 2.71 -7.24
C LEU A 44 -0.89 1.89 -6.97
N LYS A 45 -2.07 2.45 -7.28
CA LYS A 45 -3.35 1.72 -7.16
C LYS A 45 -3.39 0.51 -8.08
N PHE A 46 -2.87 0.63 -9.30
CA PHE A 46 -2.80 -0.47 -10.25
C PHE A 46 -1.88 -1.58 -9.74
N ALA A 47 -0.67 -1.24 -9.30
CA ALA A 47 0.27 -2.18 -8.71
C ALA A 47 -0.32 -2.86 -7.46
N PHE A 48 -0.97 -2.08 -6.58
CA PHE A 48 -1.68 -2.60 -5.41
C PHE A 48 -2.77 -3.57 -5.81
N LYS A 49 -3.67 -3.20 -6.72
CA LYS A 49 -4.75 -4.08 -7.17
C LYS A 49 -4.23 -5.39 -7.76
N THR A 50 -3.15 -5.32 -8.54
CA THR A 50 -2.52 -6.48 -9.18
C THR A 50 -1.85 -7.41 -8.17
N LEU A 51 -1.15 -6.86 -7.18
CA LEU A 51 -0.41 -7.64 -6.18
C LEU A 51 -1.25 -8.04 -4.96
N SER A 52 -2.35 -7.32 -4.70
CA SER A 52 -3.24 -7.60 -3.57
C SER A 52 -4.08 -8.86 -3.77
N ASP A 53 -4.19 -9.35 -5.01
CA ASP A 53 -4.93 -10.56 -5.32
C ASP A 53 -4.30 -11.77 -4.62
N GLY A 54 -5.11 -12.56 -3.93
CA GLY A 54 -4.64 -13.67 -3.09
C GLY A 54 -4.03 -13.29 -1.74
N THR A 55 -4.07 -12.01 -1.35
CA THR A 55 -3.59 -11.53 -0.02
C THR A 55 -4.75 -11.04 0.87
N PRO A 56 -4.52 -10.81 2.18
CA PRO A 56 -5.52 -10.17 3.05
C PRO A 56 -5.98 -8.78 2.58
N CYS A 57 -5.26 -8.18 1.63
CA CYS A 57 -5.51 -6.86 1.07
C CYS A 57 -6.43 -6.85 -0.16
N ALA A 58 -6.87 -8.00 -0.68
CA ALA A 58 -7.65 -8.07 -1.92
C ALA A 58 -8.93 -7.21 -1.92
N GLN A 59 -9.52 -6.98 -0.73
CA GLN A 59 -10.72 -6.13 -0.56
C GLN A 59 -10.43 -4.81 0.16
N ALA A 60 -9.16 -4.47 0.38
CA ALA A 60 -8.77 -3.27 1.10
C ALA A 60 -8.90 -2.02 0.22
N LYS A 61 -9.37 -0.92 0.80
CA LYS A 61 -9.35 0.40 0.16
C LYS A 61 -8.03 1.10 0.44
N LEU A 62 -7.28 1.40 -0.61
CA LEU A 62 -6.05 2.19 -0.52
C LEU A 62 -6.37 3.69 -0.60
N GLN A 63 -6.16 4.39 0.51
CA GLN A 63 -6.27 5.84 0.63
C GLN A 63 -4.87 6.45 0.54
N LEU A 64 -4.68 7.40 -0.36
CA LEU A 64 -3.37 7.97 -0.68
C LEU A 64 -3.39 9.46 -0.36
N THR A 65 -2.54 9.89 0.58
CA THR A 65 -2.44 11.29 1.03
C THR A 65 -1.07 11.83 0.69
N ILE A 66 -1.02 12.88 -0.13
CA ILE A 66 0.23 13.58 -0.41
C ILE A 66 0.50 14.60 0.69
N LEU A 67 1.55 14.37 1.47
CA LEU A 67 1.97 15.26 2.53
C LEU A 67 2.75 16.45 1.96
N PRO A 68 2.51 17.68 2.48
CA PRO A 68 3.25 18.86 2.08
C PRO A 68 4.72 18.74 2.51
N LEU A 69 5.59 19.44 1.79
CA LEU A 69 6.98 19.60 2.21
C LEU A 69 7.00 20.41 3.51
N LYS A 70 7.51 19.83 4.60
CA LYS A 70 7.89 20.58 5.79
C LYS A 70 9.39 20.87 5.71
N VAL A 71 9.72 22.15 5.63
CA VAL A 71 11.09 22.70 5.70
C VAL A 71 11.24 23.37 7.05
#